data_AF-H1XWF4-F1
#
_entry.id   AF-H1XWF4-F1
#
_cell.length_a   1.000
_cell.length_b   1.000
_cell.length_c   1.000
_cell.angle_alpha   90.00
_cell.angle_beta   90.00
_cell.angle_gamma   90.00
#
_symmetry.space_group_name_H-M   'P 1'
#
loop_
_entity.id
_entity.type
_entity.pdbx_description
1 polymer ?
#
loop_
_entity_poly.entity_id
_entity_poly.type
_entity_poly.pdbx_seq_one_letter_code
_entity_poly.pdbx_strand_id
1 'polypeptide(L)'
;MKPFVYQQPKDIKQASALAGQGWQKAILFAGGTDVLGLLKDGVETPEALVNLKSVDGLQGIEFSKEKGLTIGALVTVAEIAEHPDIKRYFPALAQAAAETASPQLRNMGTVGGNLCQRPRCWYFRGDFDCLRKGGDECFAVDGENKYHCVIGGGPCFIVHPSDLAVALLALDAELTIVSQKGSKTVPVAKFFVLPEDDPYRENILFPGEIVTKIHVPFAGEEQVSGYLKFKERDVWDFAVVSVAASLKIKNSKIVEGKIAFGGVAPKPWEEKELNERLRGLEVSEQNLKMLKSLALKDAEPMQQNAYKVPLARNLLGRLLLQLSG
;
A
#
# COMPACT_ATOMS: atom_id res chain seq x y z
N MET A 1 7.92 3.85 -25.99
CA MET A 1 8.84 4.21 -24.88
C MET A 1 9.86 5.22 -25.41
N LYS A 2 9.98 6.39 -24.77
CA LYS A 2 11.01 7.38 -25.16
C LYS A 2 12.40 6.89 -24.75
N PRO A 3 13.48 7.26 -25.47
CA PRO A 3 14.84 6.98 -25.03
C PRO A 3 15.13 7.61 -23.66
N PHE A 4 15.86 6.89 -22.82
CA PHE A 4 16.32 7.37 -21.50
C PHE A 4 17.72 6.84 -21.19
N VAL A 5 18.42 7.51 -20.28
CA VAL A 5 19.70 7.06 -19.74
C VAL A 5 19.48 6.10 -18.58
N TYR A 6 20.18 4.97 -18.57
CA TYR A 6 20.16 4.06 -17.43
C TYR A 6 21.38 4.30 -16.53
N GLN A 7 21.12 4.72 -15.29
CA GLN A 7 22.16 5.11 -14.34
C GLN A 7 22.33 4.07 -13.23
N GLN A 8 23.57 3.73 -12.91
CA GLN A 8 23.94 2.78 -11.85
C GLN A 8 24.69 3.51 -10.73
N PRO A 9 23.97 4.06 -9.73
CA PRO A 9 24.60 4.64 -8.56
C PRO A 9 25.34 3.57 -7.73
N LYS A 10 26.45 3.99 -7.12
CA LYS A 10 27.27 3.17 -6.22
C LYS A 10 26.75 3.14 -4.79
N ASP A 11 26.02 4.17 -4.40
CA ASP A 11 25.50 4.33 -3.04
C ASP A 11 24.19 5.14 -3.03
N ILE A 12 23.56 5.21 -1.86
CA ILE A 12 22.29 5.90 -1.67
C ILE A 12 22.40 7.42 -1.90
N LYS A 13 23.57 8.01 -1.62
CA LYS A 13 23.81 9.44 -1.76
C LYS A 13 23.85 9.82 -3.24
N GLN A 14 24.53 9.01 -4.05
CA GLN A 14 24.57 9.16 -5.50
C GLN A 14 23.19 8.88 -6.10
N ALA A 15 22.48 7.84 -5.66
CA ALA A 15 21.13 7.55 -6.13
C ALA A 15 20.19 8.74 -5.88
N SER A 16 20.22 9.29 -4.66
CA SER A 16 19.44 10.47 -4.28
C SER A 16 19.81 11.71 -5.12
N ALA A 17 21.11 11.94 -5.35
CA ALA A 17 21.59 13.04 -6.18
C ALA A 17 21.04 13.00 -7.61
N LEU A 18 21.11 11.81 -8.22
CA LEU A 18 20.66 11.59 -9.59
C LEU A 18 19.13 11.76 -9.71
N ALA A 19 18.37 11.21 -8.76
CA ALA A 19 16.92 11.35 -8.71
C ALA A 19 16.43 12.73 -8.24
N GLY A 20 17.32 13.56 -7.66
CA GLY A 20 17.00 14.88 -7.12
C GLY A 20 16.76 15.97 -8.18
N GLN A 21 17.01 15.68 -9.45
CA GLN A 21 16.93 16.65 -10.56
C GLN A 21 15.48 16.96 -11.00
N GLY A 22 14.48 16.30 -10.41
CA GLY A 22 13.06 16.46 -10.70
C GLY A 22 12.43 15.21 -11.31
N TRP A 23 11.11 15.08 -11.16
CA TRP A 23 10.36 13.87 -11.53
C TRP A 23 10.40 13.55 -13.03
N GLN A 24 10.45 14.57 -13.89
CA GLN A 24 10.60 14.39 -15.34
C GLN A 24 12.05 14.09 -15.76
N LYS A 25 13.03 14.40 -14.92
CA LYS A 25 14.45 14.16 -15.21
C LYS A 25 14.86 12.75 -14.90
N ALA A 26 14.56 12.29 -13.69
CA ALA A 26 14.98 10.97 -13.25
C ALA A 26 13.95 10.36 -12.30
N ILE A 27 13.65 9.08 -12.52
CA ILE A 27 12.86 8.29 -11.59
C ILE A 27 13.63 7.06 -11.13
N LEU A 28 13.30 6.60 -9.93
CA LEU A 28 13.93 5.43 -9.31
C LEU A 28 13.45 4.15 -9.97
N PHE A 29 14.37 3.20 -10.12
CA PHE A 29 14.12 1.88 -10.69
C PHE A 29 14.59 0.80 -9.72
N ALA A 30 13.73 -0.18 -9.46
CA ALA A 30 14.05 -1.36 -8.65
C ALA A 30 13.62 -2.64 -9.37
N GLY A 31 12.48 -3.21 -8.98
CA GLY A 31 11.94 -4.42 -9.60
C GLY A 31 11.47 -4.25 -11.05
N GLY A 32 11.17 -3.02 -11.48
CA GLY A 32 10.71 -2.74 -12.84
C GLY A 32 9.26 -3.13 -13.13
N THR A 33 8.58 -3.82 -12.20
CA THR A 33 7.26 -4.44 -12.43
C THR A 33 6.11 -3.45 -12.61
N ASP A 34 6.25 -2.22 -12.12
CA ASP A 34 5.29 -1.14 -12.35
C ASP A 34 5.82 -0.11 -13.34
N VAL A 35 7.01 0.44 -13.04
CA VAL A 35 7.61 1.54 -13.82
C VAL A 35 7.77 1.20 -15.30
N LEU A 36 8.22 -0.01 -15.65
CA LEU A 36 8.39 -0.37 -17.07
C LEU A 36 7.06 -0.40 -17.83
N GLY A 37 5.95 -0.71 -17.15
CA GLY A 37 4.61 -0.58 -17.73
C GLY A 37 4.28 0.88 -18.03
N LEU A 38 4.45 1.75 -17.05
CA LEU A 38 4.23 3.21 -17.20
C LEU A 38 5.05 3.82 -18.35
N LEU A 39 6.29 3.37 -18.52
CA LEU A 39 7.16 3.82 -19.62
C LEU A 39 6.71 3.30 -21.00
N LYS A 40 6.14 2.09 -21.05
CA LYS A 40 5.59 1.50 -22.29
C LYS A 40 4.32 2.23 -22.69
N ASP A 41 3.45 2.48 -21.72
CA ASP A 41 2.16 3.15 -21.88
C ASP A 41 2.31 4.67 -22.09
N GLY A 42 3.53 5.21 -21.95
CA GLY A 42 3.81 6.64 -22.13
C GLY A 42 3.31 7.54 -20.99
N VAL A 43 2.82 6.93 -19.91
CA VAL A 43 2.34 7.61 -18.70
C VAL A 43 3.50 8.31 -17.97
N GLU A 44 4.67 7.67 -17.98
CA GLU A 44 5.91 8.26 -17.46
C GLU A 44 6.92 8.36 -18.61
N THR A 45 7.57 9.52 -18.73
CA THR A 45 8.59 9.75 -19.75
C THR A 45 9.84 10.45 -19.18
N PRO A 46 10.54 9.82 -18.24
CA PRO A 46 11.75 10.38 -17.64
C PRO A 46 12.90 10.40 -18.63
N GLU A 47 13.84 11.32 -18.44
CA GLU A 47 15.11 11.34 -19.19
C GLU A 47 16.09 10.27 -18.69
N ALA A 48 15.97 9.82 -17.43
CA ALA A 48 16.82 8.80 -16.83
C ALA A 48 16.09 7.86 -15.86
N LEU A 49 16.60 6.63 -15.76
CA LEU A 49 16.25 5.66 -14.73
C LEU A 49 17.44 5.44 -13.80
N VAL A 50 17.21 5.60 -12.50
CA VAL A 50 18.24 5.40 -11.46
C VAL A 50 18.04 4.03 -10.83
N ASN A 51 18.92 3.08 -11.16
CA ASN A 51 18.82 1.72 -10.67
C ASN A 51 19.26 1.60 -9.20
N LEU A 52 18.33 1.28 -8.33
CA LEU A 52 18.61 1.05 -6.92
C LEU A 52 19.23 -0.34 -6.66
N LYS A 53 19.10 -1.32 -7.56
CA LYS A 53 19.58 -2.69 -7.32
C LYS A 53 21.10 -2.79 -7.09
N SER A 54 21.87 -1.80 -7.53
CA SER A 54 23.32 -1.72 -7.29
C SER A 54 23.70 -1.04 -5.97
N VAL A 55 22.72 -0.54 -5.20
CA VAL A 55 22.95 0.15 -3.94
C VAL A 55 22.86 -0.83 -2.77
N ASP A 56 23.95 -0.93 -2.01
CA ASP A 56 24.03 -1.76 -0.82
C ASP A 56 23.20 -1.20 0.34
N GLY A 57 22.78 -2.08 1.26
CA GLY A 57 22.06 -1.71 2.47
C GLY A 57 20.57 -1.44 2.28
N LEU A 58 20.03 -1.79 1.11
CA LEU A 58 18.59 -1.75 0.82
C LEU A 58 17.96 -3.15 0.81
N GLN A 59 18.74 -4.21 1.01
CA GLN A 59 18.31 -5.60 1.09
C GLN A 59 18.25 -6.06 2.56
N GLY A 60 17.74 -7.27 2.78
CA GLY A 60 17.78 -7.93 4.08
C GLY A 60 16.50 -7.77 4.90
N ILE A 61 16.22 -8.80 5.68
CA ILE A 61 15.13 -8.88 6.64
C ILE A 61 15.77 -9.23 7.99
N GLU A 62 15.49 -8.43 9.01
CA GLU A 62 15.97 -8.64 10.37
C GLU A 62 14.78 -8.59 11.33
N PHE A 63 14.67 -9.58 12.22
CA PHE A 63 13.65 -9.59 13.27
C PHE A 63 14.27 -9.87 14.63
N SER A 64 13.86 -9.09 15.63
CA SER A 64 14.04 -9.45 17.05
C SER A 64 12.79 -9.00 17.81
N LYS A 65 12.50 -9.65 18.95
CA LYS A 65 11.32 -9.29 19.75
C LYS A 65 11.44 -7.90 20.37
N GLU A 66 12.66 -7.45 20.63
CA GLU A 66 12.97 -6.14 21.21
C GLU A 66 12.90 -5.02 20.17
N LYS A 67 13.34 -5.29 18.93
CA LYS A 67 13.46 -4.29 17.86
C LYS A 67 12.37 -4.40 16.80
N GLY A 68 11.47 -5.38 16.86
CA GLY A 68 10.52 -5.63 15.78
C GLY A 68 11.20 -6.10 14.49
N LEU A 69 10.50 -5.90 13.38
CA LEU A 69 10.90 -6.32 12.04
C LEU A 69 11.45 -5.13 11.27
N THR A 70 12.64 -5.28 10.68
CA THR A 70 13.23 -4.32 9.74
C THR A 70 13.38 -4.99 8.37
N ILE A 71 12.91 -4.30 7.34
CA ILE A 71 12.90 -4.78 5.94
C ILE A 71 13.59 -3.73 5.07
N GLY A 72 14.61 -4.12 4.32
CA GLY A 72 15.20 -3.25 3.30
C GLY A 72 14.26 -3.01 2.12
N ALA A 73 14.28 -1.81 1.53
CA ALA A 73 13.37 -1.42 0.44
C ALA A 73 13.48 -2.25 -0.86
N LEU A 74 14.58 -2.98 -1.05
CA LEU A 74 14.82 -3.90 -2.17
C LEU A 74 14.49 -5.36 -1.87
N VAL A 75 14.07 -5.68 -0.64
CA VAL A 75 13.51 -7.00 -0.34
C VAL A 75 12.31 -7.22 -1.25
N THR A 76 12.26 -8.39 -1.88
CA THR A 76 11.20 -8.76 -2.81
C THR A 76 9.92 -9.12 -2.08
N VAL A 77 8.79 -8.97 -2.78
CA VAL A 77 7.49 -9.39 -2.23
C VAL A 77 7.49 -10.90 -1.97
N ALA A 78 8.20 -11.69 -2.78
CA ALA A 78 8.35 -13.13 -2.58
C ALA A 78 9.11 -13.47 -1.28
N GLU A 79 10.21 -12.76 -0.99
CA GLU A 79 10.93 -12.94 0.28
C GLU A 79 10.03 -12.64 1.49
N ILE A 80 9.21 -11.59 1.42
CA ILE A 80 8.26 -11.26 2.51
C ILE A 80 7.22 -12.37 2.69
N ALA A 81 6.65 -12.87 1.59
CA ALA A 81 5.64 -13.93 1.64
C ALA A 81 6.19 -15.23 2.26
N GLU A 82 7.47 -15.53 2.01
CA GLU A 82 8.09 -16.80 2.40
C GLU A 82 8.93 -16.74 3.68
N HIS A 83 9.21 -15.56 4.24
CA HIS A 83 10.06 -15.42 5.42
C HIS A 83 9.42 -16.07 6.67
N PRO A 84 10.09 -17.01 7.35
CA PRO A 84 9.53 -17.73 8.51
C PRO A 84 9.05 -16.82 9.64
N ASP A 85 9.85 -15.82 10.02
CA ASP A 85 9.47 -14.91 11.10
C ASP A 85 8.30 -13.99 10.71
N ILE A 86 8.17 -13.61 9.43
CA ILE A 86 7.06 -12.78 8.97
C ILE A 86 5.77 -13.60 8.97
N LYS A 87 5.81 -14.84 8.47
CA LYS A 87 4.67 -15.77 8.55
C LYS A 87 4.20 -16.01 9.99
N ARG A 88 5.14 -16.11 10.92
CA ARG A 88 4.84 -16.39 12.32
C ARG A 88 4.34 -15.17 13.10
N TYR A 89 5.06 -14.05 13.03
CA TYR A 89 4.83 -12.90 13.91
C TYR A 89 4.09 -11.74 13.22
N PHE A 90 4.08 -11.70 11.88
CA PHE A 90 3.40 -10.67 11.09
C PHE A 90 2.52 -11.26 9.99
N PRO A 91 1.61 -12.22 10.30
CA PRO A 91 0.87 -12.96 9.29
C PRO A 91 0.09 -12.09 8.30
N ALA A 92 -0.47 -10.95 8.71
CA ALA A 92 -1.12 -10.01 7.78
C ALA A 92 -0.19 -9.58 6.63
N LEU A 93 1.09 -9.31 6.93
CA LEU A 93 2.07 -8.88 5.92
C LEU A 93 2.45 -10.04 4.98
N ALA A 94 2.69 -11.24 5.53
CA ALA A 94 2.98 -12.42 4.72
C ALA A 94 1.80 -12.77 3.78
N GLN A 95 0.56 -12.71 4.29
CA GLN A 95 -0.65 -13.00 3.53
C GLN A 95 -0.89 -11.95 2.43
N ALA A 96 -0.74 -10.66 2.73
CA ALA A 96 -0.82 -9.60 1.72
C ALA A 96 0.24 -9.77 0.63
N ALA A 97 1.46 -10.15 1.00
CA ALA A 97 2.51 -10.45 0.05
C ALA A 97 2.18 -11.66 -0.83
N ALA A 98 1.68 -12.76 -0.26
CA ALA A 98 1.29 -13.95 -1.03
C ALA A 98 0.16 -13.70 -2.03
N GLU A 99 -0.80 -12.84 -1.67
CA GLU A 99 -1.94 -12.43 -2.52
C GLU A 99 -1.59 -11.34 -3.56
N THR A 100 -0.37 -10.82 -3.53
CA THR A 100 0.09 -9.79 -4.46
C THR A 100 0.49 -10.41 -5.79
N ALA A 101 -0.20 -10.04 -6.87
CA ALA A 101 0.20 -10.34 -8.25
C ALA A 101 0.49 -11.84 -8.53
N SER A 102 1.37 -12.14 -9.48
CA SER A 102 1.86 -13.49 -9.78
C SER A 102 3.21 -13.78 -9.10
N PRO A 103 3.60 -15.05 -8.92
CA PRO A 103 4.92 -15.39 -8.36
C PRO A 103 6.10 -14.69 -9.07
N GLN A 104 6.06 -14.58 -10.40
CA GLN A 104 7.09 -13.93 -11.21
C GLN A 104 7.18 -12.44 -10.89
N LEU A 105 6.04 -11.77 -10.73
CA LEU A 105 5.99 -10.37 -10.34
C LEU A 105 6.44 -10.18 -8.89
N ARG A 106 6.17 -11.14 -7.99
CA ARG A 106 6.65 -11.09 -6.60
C ARG A 106 8.16 -11.31 -6.47
N ASN A 107 8.74 -12.16 -7.31
CA ASN A 107 10.19 -12.39 -7.35
C ASN A 107 10.97 -11.16 -7.85
N MET A 108 10.30 -10.25 -8.58
CA MET A 108 10.92 -9.05 -9.14
C MET A 108 10.57 -7.79 -8.34
N GLY A 109 9.31 -7.65 -7.95
CA GLY A 109 8.77 -6.49 -7.24
C GLY A 109 9.35 -6.39 -5.84
N THR A 110 9.81 -5.19 -5.47
CA THR A 110 10.37 -4.92 -4.15
C THR A 110 9.37 -4.21 -3.26
N VAL A 111 9.52 -4.28 -1.95
CA VAL A 111 8.63 -3.59 -0.99
C VAL A 111 8.62 -2.07 -1.18
N GLY A 112 9.77 -1.44 -1.41
CA GLY A 112 9.85 -0.01 -1.69
C GLY A 112 9.13 0.36 -2.99
N GLY A 113 9.29 -0.45 -4.05
CA GLY A 113 8.56 -0.27 -5.30
C GLY A 113 7.06 -0.53 -5.17
N ASN A 114 6.66 -1.49 -4.33
CA ASN A 114 5.26 -1.83 -4.08
C ASN A 114 4.53 -0.71 -3.33
N LEU A 115 5.19 -0.08 -2.36
CA LEU A 115 4.67 1.10 -1.66
C LEU A 115 4.55 2.32 -2.57
N CYS A 116 5.42 2.44 -3.58
CA CYS A 116 5.45 3.59 -4.50
C CYS A 116 4.76 3.32 -5.86
N GLN A 117 4.01 2.22 -5.98
CA GLN A 117 3.41 1.84 -7.26
C GLN A 117 2.24 2.77 -7.62
N ARG A 118 2.04 3.00 -8.92
CA ARG A 118 1.02 3.93 -9.42
C ARG A 118 -0.36 3.27 -9.56
N PRO A 119 -1.46 4.04 -9.47
CA PRO A 119 -2.83 3.55 -9.61
C PRO A 119 -3.09 2.79 -10.92
N ARG A 120 -4.14 1.97 -10.92
CA ARG A 120 -4.55 1.13 -12.07
C ARG A 120 -5.76 1.66 -12.83
N CYS A 121 -6.18 2.89 -12.55
CA CYS A 121 -7.28 3.56 -13.26
C CYS A 121 -7.03 3.52 -14.78
N TRP A 122 -8.02 3.06 -15.55
CA TRP A 122 -7.89 2.95 -17.01
C TRP A 122 -7.78 4.31 -17.70
N TYR A 123 -8.30 5.40 -17.12
CA TYR A 123 -8.09 6.74 -17.67
C TYR A 123 -6.65 7.19 -17.45
N PHE A 124 -6.11 6.90 -16.26
CA PHE A 124 -4.72 7.18 -15.94
C PHE A 124 -3.73 6.32 -16.73
N ARG A 125 -4.05 5.05 -17.02
CA ARG A 125 -3.16 4.16 -17.79
C ARG A 125 -3.48 4.07 -19.28
N GLY A 126 -4.61 4.60 -19.72
CA GLY A 126 -5.03 4.64 -21.11
C GLY A 126 -4.75 5.98 -21.78
N ASP A 127 -5.32 6.18 -22.95
CA ASP A 127 -5.11 7.37 -23.79
C ASP A 127 -6.13 8.48 -23.49
N PHE A 128 -6.09 9.00 -22.26
CA PHE A 128 -6.95 10.09 -21.79
C PHE A 128 -6.11 11.20 -21.16
N ASP A 129 -6.50 12.45 -21.38
CA ASP A 129 -5.91 13.62 -20.71
C ASP A 129 -6.58 13.88 -19.37
N CYS A 130 -6.44 12.94 -18.43
CA CYS A 130 -7.10 13.04 -17.13
C CYS A 130 -6.36 13.99 -16.19
N LEU A 131 -7.07 14.49 -15.17
CA LEU A 131 -6.56 15.40 -14.14
C LEU A 131 -5.19 14.97 -13.59
N ARG A 132 -5.00 13.69 -13.27
CA ARG A 132 -3.75 13.17 -12.70
C ARG A 132 -2.56 13.21 -13.68
N LYS A 133 -2.81 13.36 -14.99
CA LYS A 133 -1.77 13.56 -16.02
C LYS A 133 -1.53 15.03 -16.38
N GLY A 134 -2.29 15.96 -15.81
CA GLY A 134 -2.20 17.39 -16.11
C GLY A 134 -3.39 17.95 -16.87
N GLY A 135 -4.37 17.12 -17.25
CA GLY A 135 -5.65 17.59 -17.76
C GLY A 135 -6.50 18.29 -16.69
N ASP A 136 -7.73 18.64 -17.04
CA ASP A 136 -8.64 19.42 -16.19
C ASP A 136 -9.76 18.60 -15.54
N GLU A 137 -10.01 17.37 -16.00
CA GLU A 137 -11.13 16.55 -15.53
C GLU A 137 -10.79 15.12 -15.08
N CYS A 138 -11.61 14.59 -14.17
CA CYS A 138 -11.57 13.18 -13.80
C CYS A 138 -12.68 12.40 -14.53
N PHE A 139 -12.33 11.78 -15.66
CA PHE A 139 -13.24 10.93 -16.45
C PHE A 139 -13.91 9.78 -15.69
N ALA A 140 -13.44 9.43 -14.49
CA ALA A 140 -14.12 8.45 -13.65
C ALA A 140 -15.46 8.94 -13.09
N VAL A 141 -15.66 10.26 -12.97
CA VAL A 141 -16.90 10.81 -12.41
C VAL A 141 -18.11 10.42 -13.25
N ASP A 142 -18.06 10.67 -14.56
CA ASP A 142 -19.17 10.41 -15.49
C ASP A 142 -18.98 9.17 -16.37
N GLY A 143 -17.81 8.53 -16.31
CA GLY A 143 -17.49 7.34 -17.07
C GLY A 143 -17.59 6.05 -16.27
N GLU A 144 -16.91 5.01 -16.76
CA GLU A 144 -16.70 3.77 -16.01
C GLU A 144 -15.98 4.06 -14.68
N ASN A 145 -16.58 3.64 -13.57
CA ASN A 145 -16.07 3.84 -12.21
C ASN A 145 -16.16 2.63 -11.29
N LYS A 146 -16.57 1.45 -11.80
CA LYS A 146 -16.69 0.19 -11.04
C LYS A 146 -15.54 -0.10 -10.06
N TYR A 147 -14.29 0.14 -10.46
CA TYR A 147 -13.10 -0.15 -9.64
C TYR A 147 -12.51 1.04 -8.88
N HIS A 148 -13.12 2.22 -8.95
CA HIS A 148 -12.62 3.45 -8.33
C HIS A 148 -12.97 3.54 -6.84
N CYS A 149 -12.46 4.55 -6.14
CA CYS A 149 -12.67 4.70 -4.70
C CYS A 149 -14.13 5.02 -4.37
N VAL A 150 -14.53 4.67 -3.14
CA VAL A 150 -15.81 5.02 -2.53
C VAL A 150 -15.64 5.97 -1.35
N ILE A 151 -14.41 6.28 -0.94
CA ILE A 151 -14.13 7.18 0.17
C ILE A 151 -12.78 7.89 -0.05
N GLY A 152 -12.69 9.14 0.40
CA GLY A 152 -11.47 9.96 0.27
C GLY A 152 -11.11 10.33 -1.17
N GLY A 153 -12.05 10.22 -2.10
CA GLY A 153 -11.90 10.67 -3.48
C GLY A 153 -12.19 12.16 -3.64
N GLY A 154 -11.89 12.70 -4.82
CA GLY A 154 -12.10 14.10 -5.16
C GLY A 154 -10.83 14.94 -4.98
N PRO A 155 -10.35 15.66 -6.01
CA PRO A 155 -10.87 15.74 -7.39
C PRO A 155 -10.52 14.52 -8.26
N CYS A 156 -9.81 13.51 -7.73
CA CYS A 156 -9.48 12.26 -8.44
C CYS A 156 -9.99 11.04 -7.67
N PHE A 157 -10.49 10.02 -8.36
CA PHE A 157 -11.15 8.86 -7.73
C PHE A 157 -10.35 7.55 -7.83
N ILE A 158 -9.03 7.65 -8.00
CA ILE A 158 -8.15 6.48 -8.04
C ILE A 158 -8.21 5.66 -6.74
N VAL A 159 -7.75 4.41 -6.81
CA VAL A 159 -7.46 3.59 -5.62
C VAL A 159 -5.97 3.29 -5.55
N HIS A 160 -5.42 3.25 -4.34
CA HIS A 160 -4.07 2.73 -4.16
C HIS A 160 -4.08 1.20 -4.28
N PRO A 161 -3.28 0.59 -5.18
CA PRO A 161 -3.42 -0.84 -5.50
C PRO A 161 -2.58 -1.77 -4.62
N SER A 162 -1.78 -1.25 -3.69
CA SER A 162 -0.85 -2.05 -2.88
C SER A 162 -1.56 -2.83 -1.77
N ASP A 163 -1.49 -4.17 -1.86
CA ASP A 163 -1.88 -5.07 -0.78
C ASP A 163 -0.96 -4.90 0.46
N LEU A 164 0.37 -4.79 0.26
CA LEU A 164 1.34 -4.63 1.35
C LEU A 164 1.12 -3.36 2.16
N ALA A 165 0.80 -2.24 1.50
CA ALA A 165 0.59 -0.97 2.18
C ALA A 165 -0.59 -1.02 3.16
N VAL A 166 -1.62 -1.82 2.86
CA VAL A 166 -2.77 -2.05 3.75
C VAL A 166 -2.35 -2.86 4.97
N ALA A 167 -1.59 -3.94 4.78
CA ALA A 167 -1.06 -4.71 5.89
C ALA A 167 -0.10 -3.89 6.77
N LEU A 168 0.80 -3.11 6.17
CA LEU A 168 1.74 -2.25 6.88
C LEU A 168 1.04 -1.14 7.66
N LEU A 169 -0.07 -0.59 7.14
CA LEU A 169 -0.89 0.37 7.87
C LEU A 169 -1.54 -0.27 9.11
N ALA A 170 -2.13 -1.46 8.97
CA ALA A 170 -2.72 -2.18 10.10
C ALA A 170 -1.68 -2.63 11.15
N LEU A 171 -0.43 -2.84 10.74
CA LEU A 171 0.68 -3.22 11.63
C LEU A 171 1.46 -2.04 12.21
N ASP A 172 0.98 -0.81 11.99
CA ASP A 172 1.58 0.43 12.49
C ASP A 172 3.04 0.63 12.06
N ALA A 173 3.34 0.28 10.81
CA ALA A 173 4.69 0.35 10.27
C ALA A 173 5.18 1.79 10.08
N GLU A 174 6.49 1.95 10.05
CA GLU A 174 7.20 3.19 9.76
C GLU A 174 8.16 3.01 8.58
N LEU A 175 8.41 4.10 7.84
CA LEU A 175 9.29 4.13 6.69
C LEU A 175 10.48 5.04 6.96
N THR A 176 11.69 4.54 6.73
CA THR A 176 12.89 5.40 6.65
C THR A 176 13.05 5.93 5.23
N ILE A 177 13.12 7.24 5.10
CA ILE A 177 13.31 7.96 3.84
C ILE A 177 14.64 8.70 3.90
N VAL A 178 15.50 8.46 2.90
CA VAL A 178 16.84 9.05 2.80
C VAL A 178 16.90 9.97 1.58
N SER A 179 17.58 11.11 1.73
CA SER A 179 17.93 12.01 0.65
C SER A 179 19.31 12.64 0.87
N GLN A 180 19.75 13.49 -0.04
CA GLN A 180 20.95 14.33 0.16
C GLN A 180 20.88 15.22 1.41
N LYS A 181 19.67 15.57 1.87
CA LYS A 181 19.45 16.45 3.04
C LYS A 181 19.49 15.69 4.37
N GLY A 182 19.51 14.35 4.35
CA GLY A 182 19.52 13.51 5.54
C GLY A 182 18.49 12.39 5.47
N SER A 183 18.17 11.84 6.64
CA SER A 183 17.23 10.74 6.83
C SER A 183 16.06 11.18 7.72
N LYS A 184 14.85 10.71 7.42
CA LYS A 184 13.65 10.90 8.25
C LYS A 184 12.89 9.59 8.37
N THR A 185 12.24 9.38 9.51
CA THR A 185 11.29 8.27 9.71
C THR A 185 9.87 8.82 9.68
N VAL A 186 8.99 8.15 8.94
CA VAL A 186 7.61 8.58 8.73
C VAL A 186 6.67 7.39 8.96
N PRO A 187 5.65 7.50 9.83
CA PRO A 187 4.62 6.46 9.94
C PRO A 187 3.93 6.22 8.59
N VAL A 188 3.66 4.95 8.24
CA VAL A 188 3.00 4.59 6.97
C VAL A 188 1.66 5.32 6.81
N ALA A 189 0.93 5.56 7.91
CA ALA A 189 -0.31 6.35 7.93
C ALA A 189 -0.16 7.79 7.38
N LYS A 190 1.05 8.34 7.40
CA LYS A 190 1.39 9.70 6.92
C LYS A 190 2.18 9.70 5.62
N PHE A 191 2.46 8.53 5.04
CA PHE A 191 3.24 8.44 3.81
C PHE A 191 2.42 8.75 2.56
N PHE A 192 1.16 8.32 2.54
CA PHE A 192 0.26 8.47 1.40
C PHE A 192 -0.56 9.75 1.47
N VAL A 193 -0.75 10.40 0.32
CA VAL A 193 -1.52 11.65 0.20
C VAL A 193 -2.89 11.39 -0.42
N LEU A 194 -3.87 12.23 -0.08
CA LEU A 194 -5.17 12.20 -0.74
C LEU A 194 -5.17 13.12 -1.97
N PRO A 195 -6.03 12.87 -2.98
CA PRO A 195 -6.13 13.72 -4.15
C PRO A 195 -6.47 15.18 -3.84
N GLU A 196 -7.20 15.44 -2.75
CA GLU A 196 -7.50 16.79 -2.26
C GLU A 196 -6.24 17.59 -1.91
N ASP A 197 -5.19 16.91 -1.43
CA ASP A 197 -3.89 17.51 -1.11
C ASP A 197 -2.99 17.58 -2.35
N ASP A 198 -2.93 16.49 -3.13
CA ASP A 198 -2.15 16.39 -4.36
C ASP A 198 -2.79 15.41 -5.35
N PRO A 199 -3.39 15.90 -6.45
CA PRO A 199 -4.05 15.04 -7.43
C PRO A 199 -3.07 14.32 -8.37
N TYR A 200 -1.77 14.65 -8.32
CA TYR A 200 -0.73 14.12 -9.21
C TYR A 200 0.11 13.01 -8.54
N ARG A 201 0.20 13.02 -7.21
CA ARG A 201 1.05 12.11 -6.43
C ARG A 201 0.25 11.20 -5.52
N GLU A 202 0.86 10.10 -5.09
CA GLU A 202 0.27 9.14 -4.16
C GLU A 202 0.97 9.13 -2.80
N ASN A 203 2.14 9.77 -2.69
CA ASN A 203 2.94 9.82 -1.47
C ASN A 203 3.71 11.14 -1.35
N ILE A 204 4.23 11.37 -0.14
CA ILE A 204 4.92 12.61 0.26
C ILE A 204 6.38 12.73 -0.22
N LEU A 205 6.87 11.78 -1.03
CA LEU A 205 8.27 11.82 -1.46
C LEU A 205 8.51 13.05 -2.34
N PHE A 206 9.63 13.73 -2.13
CA PHE A 206 10.20 14.73 -3.04
C PHE A 206 11.23 14.10 -3.99
N PRO A 207 11.59 14.78 -5.10
CA PRO A 207 12.67 14.31 -5.97
C PRO A 207 13.94 14.00 -5.17
N GLY A 208 14.53 12.84 -5.41
CA GLY A 208 15.73 12.38 -4.70
C GLY A 208 15.47 11.77 -3.32
N GLU A 209 14.24 11.77 -2.81
CA GLU A 209 13.88 11.02 -1.60
C GLU A 209 13.64 9.54 -1.92
N ILE A 210 14.27 8.66 -1.15
CA ILE A 210 14.26 7.21 -1.37
C ILE A 210 13.77 6.53 -0.10
N VAL A 211 12.72 5.73 -0.18
CA VAL A 211 12.36 4.78 0.90
C VAL A 211 13.47 3.73 0.97
N THR A 212 14.14 3.61 2.10
CA THR A 212 15.28 2.68 2.28
C THR A 212 14.96 1.52 3.20
N LYS A 213 14.13 1.74 4.22
CA LYS A 213 13.75 0.70 5.20
C LYS A 213 12.28 0.83 5.57
N ILE A 214 11.69 -0.31 5.90
CA ILE A 214 10.38 -0.44 6.50
C ILE A 214 10.59 -1.09 7.86
N HIS A 215 10.04 -0.48 8.91
CA HIS A 215 10.07 -1.00 10.25
C HIS A 215 8.65 -1.35 10.68
N VAL A 216 8.45 -2.54 11.26
CA VAL A 216 7.16 -2.97 11.81
C VAL A 216 7.36 -3.34 13.28
N PRO A 217 6.67 -2.66 14.21
CA PRO A 217 6.81 -2.94 15.64
C PRO A 217 6.26 -4.34 15.97
N PHE A 218 6.94 -5.05 16.87
CA PHE A 218 6.42 -6.30 17.44
C PHE A 218 5.54 -5.99 18.66
N ALA A 219 4.23 -6.23 18.58
CA ALA A 219 3.31 -5.88 19.69
C ALA A 219 3.11 -7.02 20.73
N GLY A 220 3.96 -8.05 20.66
CA GLY A 220 3.97 -9.19 21.58
C GLY A 220 3.25 -10.43 21.04
N GLU A 221 3.40 -11.55 21.75
CA GLU A 221 2.87 -12.88 21.35
C GLU A 221 1.33 -12.94 21.34
N GLU A 222 0.66 -12.01 22.02
CA GLU A 222 -0.80 -11.91 22.06
C GLU A 222 -1.38 -11.14 20.86
N GLN A 223 -0.50 -10.61 19.99
CA GLN A 223 -0.90 -9.95 18.76
C GLN A 223 -1.23 -11.00 17.69
N VAL A 224 -2.47 -10.96 17.21
CA VAL A 224 -2.91 -11.71 16.04
C VAL A 224 -3.13 -10.74 14.88
N SER A 225 -2.79 -11.14 13.67
CA SER A 225 -3.04 -10.30 12.49
C SER A 225 -3.43 -11.14 11.30
N GLY A 226 -4.14 -10.54 10.36
CA GLY A 226 -4.50 -11.20 9.12
C GLY A 226 -4.86 -10.23 8.01
N TYR A 227 -4.91 -10.76 6.80
CA TYR A 227 -5.25 -10.07 5.57
C TYR A 227 -6.20 -10.91 4.74
N LEU A 228 -7.29 -10.29 4.29
CA LEU A 228 -8.20 -10.88 3.30
C LEU A 228 -8.34 -9.96 2.10
N LYS A 229 -8.39 -10.58 0.91
CA LYS A 229 -8.56 -9.90 -0.37
C LYS A 229 -9.74 -10.51 -1.12
N PHE A 230 -10.64 -9.66 -1.57
CA PHE A 230 -11.63 -10.03 -2.57
C PHE A 230 -11.20 -9.53 -3.95
N LYS A 231 -11.29 -10.43 -4.93
CA LYS A 231 -10.93 -10.26 -6.34
C LYS A 231 -11.99 -10.96 -7.19
N GLU A 232 -12.23 -10.48 -8.40
CA GLU A 232 -13.25 -11.08 -9.28
C GLU A 232 -12.77 -12.39 -9.93
N ARG A 233 -11.46 -12.58 -10.00
CA ARG A 233 -10.80 -13.81 -10.47
C ARG A 233 -9.80 -14.31 -9.45
N ASP A 234 -9.69 -15.63 -9.29
CA ASP A 234 -8.93 -16.25 -8.21
C ASP A 234 -7.41 -16.06 -8.31
N VAL A 235 -6.87 -15.69 -9.47
CA VAL A 235 -5.43 -15.48 -9.67
C VAL A 235 -5.16 -14.20 -10.44
N TRP A 236 -4.05 -13.55 -10.08
CA TRP A 236 -3.49 -12.39 -10.79
C TRP A 236 -4.44 -11.19 -10.93
N ASP A 237 -5.05 -10.78 -9.81
CA ASP A 237 -5.91 -9.59 -9.79
C ASP A 237 -5.57 -8.62 -8.67
N PHE A 238 -5.93 -7.35 -8.89
CA PHE A 238 -5.92 -6.34 -7.84
C PHE A 238 -7.11 -6.53 -6.90
N ALA A 239 -7.00 -6.01 -5.68
CA ALA A 239 -8.10 -6.05 -4.73
C ALA A 239 -9.24 -5.16 -5.25
N VAL A 240 -10.43 -5.75 -5.42
CA VAL A 240 -11.65 -4.93 -5.49
C VAL A 240 -11.86 -4.29 -4.12
N VAL A 241 -11.72 -5.10 -3.07
CA VAL A 241 -11.63 -4.70 -1.67
C VAL A 241 -10.68 -5.64 -0.95
N SER A 242 -9.90 -5.12 -0.02
CA SER A 242 -9.18 -5.93 0.97
C SER A 242 -9.27 -5.33 2.37
N VAL A 243 -9.02 -6.16 3.37
CA VAL A 243 -8.96 -5.77 4.78
C VAL A 243 -7.73 -6.39 5.42
N ALA A 244 -6.94 -5.59 6.13
CA ALA A 244 -5.95 -6.05 7.08
C ALA A 244 -6.42 -5.70 8.49
N ALA A 245 -6.10 -6.55 9.46
CA ALA A 245 -6.31 -6.25 10.87
C ALA A 245 -5.13 -6.75 11.70
N SER A 246 -4.80 -6.00 12.74
CA SER A 246 -3.88 -6.40 13.80
C SER A 246 -4.55 -6.15 15.13
N LEU A 247 -4.75 -7.20 15.93
CA LEU A 247 -5.50 -7.16 17.18
C LEU A 247 -4.67 -7.76 18.30
N LYS A 248 -4.76 -7.17 19.48
CA LYS A 248 -4.30 -7.78 20.72
C LYS A 248 -5.53 -8.29 21.47
N ILE A 249 -5.59 -9.60 21.69
CA ILE A 249 -6.74 -10.24 22.32
C ILE A 249 -6.32 -10.80 23.68
N LYS A 250 -7.06 -10.43 24.74
CA LYS A 250 -6.89 -10.93 26.11
C LYS A 250 -8.23 -11.33 26.68
N ASN A 251 -8.32 -12.52 27.25
CA ASN A 251 -9.56 -13.02 27.88
C ASN A 251 -10.79 -12.84 26.95
N SER A 252 -10.65 -13.24 25.69
CA SER A 252 -11.67 -13.12 24.63
C SER A 252 -12.09 -11.69 24.26
N LYS A 253 -11.38 -10.66 24.74
CA LYS A 253 -11.64 -9.25 24.44
C LYS A 253 -10.49 -8.63 23.66
N ILE A 254 -10.83 -7.79 22.70
CA ILE A 254 -9.85 -6.97 21.99
C ILE A 254 -9.43 -5.83 22.92
N VAL A 255 -8.15 -5.76 23.29
CA VAL A 255 -7.62 -4.67 24.14
C VAL A 255 -7.08 -3.52 23.31
N GLU A 256 -6.59 -3.83 22.11
CA GLU A 256 -6.05 -2.89 21.15
C GLU A 256 -6.18 -3.49 19.76
N GLY A 257 -6.38 -2.66 18.74
CA GLY A 257 -6.32 -3.14 17.38
C GLY A 257 -6.37 -2.03 16.35
N LYS A 258 -5.91 -2.35 15.15
CA LYS A 258 -6.03 -1.52 13.96
C LYS A 258 -6.60 -2.32 12.82
N ILE A 259 -7.47 -1.67 12.05
CA ILE A 259 -8.04 -2.16 10.80
C ILE A 259 -7.64 -1.19 9.69
N ALA A 260 -7.24 -1.76 8.56
CA ALA A 260 -7.00 -1.01 7.33
C ALA A 260 -7.72 -1.66 6.15
N PHE A 261 -8.21 -0.85 5.23
CA PHE A 261 -8.88 -1.28 4.00
C PHE A 261 -8.05 -0.95 2.76
N GLY A 262 -8.12 -1.82 1.76
CA GLY A 262 -7.56 -1.62 0.43
C GLY A 262 -8.64 -1.64 -0.66
N GLY A 263 -8.33 -1.06 -1.81
CA GLY A 263 -9.25 -1.03 -2.98
C GLY A 263 -10.46 -0.10 -2.82
N VAL A 264 -10.61 0.61 -1.69
CA VAL A 264 -11.76 1.48 -1.39
C VAL A 264 -11.43 2.97 -1.41
N ALA A 265 -10.16 3.35 -1.31
CA ALA A 265 -9.72 4.75 -1.21
C ALA A 265 -8.43 5.02 -2.01
N PRO A 266 -8.11 6.30 -2.29
CA PRO A 266 -6.87 6.69 -2.97
C PRO A 266 -5.56 6.35 -2.24
N LYS A 267 -5.66 5.97 -0.96
CA LYS A 267 -4.58 5.44 -0.12
C LYS A 267 -5.08 4.24 0.69
N PRO A 268 -4.22 3.41 1.30
CA PRO A 268 -4.67 2.47 2.34
C PRO A 268 -5.47 3.21 3.40
N TRP A 269 -6.67 2.71 3.72
CA TRP A 269 -7.67 3.47 4.47
C TRP A 269 -7.80 2.96 5.89
N GLU A 270 -7.59 3.83 6.88
CA GLU A 270 -7.82 3.55 8.30
C GLU A 270 -8.92 4.47 8.82
N GLU A 271 -9.90 3.89 9.54
CA GLU A 271 -10.94 4.66 10.24
C GLU A 271 -10.66 4.64 11.73
N LYS A 272 -10.23 5.78 12.28
CA LYS A 272 -9.86 5.90 13.71
C LYS A 272 -11.00 5.51 14.64
N GLU A 273 -12.23 5.92 14.33
CA GLU A 273 -13.41 5.57 15.11
C GLU A 273 -13.64 4.06 15.17
N LEU A 274 -13.39 3.34 14.06
CA LEU A 274 -13.49 1.89 14.04
C LEU A 274 -12.46 1.26 14.99
N ASN A 275 -11.21 1.74 14.95
CA ASN A 275 -10.13 1.26 15.82
C ASN A 275 -10.40 1.54 17.31
N GLU A 276 -10.96 2.70 17.63
CA GLU A 276 -11.38 3.04 18.99
C GLU A 276 -12.49 2.13 19.51
N ARG A 277 -13.46 1.80 18.66
CA ARG A 277 -14.59 0.94 19.01
C ARG A 277 -14.21 -0.52 19.20
N LEU A 278 -13.07 -0.97 18.71
CA LEU A 278 -12.59 -2.34 18.97
C LEU A 278 -12.32 -2.61 20.45
N ARG A 279 -11.89 -1.59 21.21
CA ARG A 279 -11.42 -1.78 22.58
C ARG A 279 -12.55 -2.26 23.50
N GLY A 280 -12.29 -3.35 24.20
CA GLY A 280 -13.20 -3.98 25.16
C GLY A 280 -14.25 -4.89 24.52
N LEU A 281 -14.32 -4.99 23.18
CA LEU A 281 -15.28 -5.86 22.52
C LEU A 281 -14.83 -7.32 22.55
N GLU A 282 -15.82 -8.19 22.76
CA GLU A 282 -15.72 -9.61 22.42
C GLU A 282 -16.12 -9.80 20.95
N VAL A 283 -15.53 -10.78 20.28
CA VAL A 283 -15.93 -11.11 18.90
C VAL A 283 -17.22 -11.92 18.95
N SER A 284 -18.35 -11.20 18.95
CA SER A 284 -19.71 -11.74 18.94
C SER A 284 -20.49 -11.26 17.72
N GLU A 285 -21.55 -11.96 17.35
CA GLU A 285 -22.40 -11.58 16.21
C GLU A 285 -22.94 -10.15 16.35
N GLN A 286 -23.38 -9.77 17.55
CA GLN A 286 -23.88 -8.42 17.86
C GLN A 286 -22.80 -7.35 17.65
N ASN A 287 -21.59 -7.57 18.18
CA ASN A 287 -20.48 -6.62 18.05
C ASN A 287 -20.00 -6.51 16.60
N LEU A 288 -19.94 -7.63 15.88
CA LEU A 288 -19.60 -7.65 14.45
C LEU A 288 -20.62 -6.89 13.62
N LYS A 289 -21.93 -7.02 13.90
CA LYS A 289 -22.97 -6.25 13.21
C LYS A 289 -22.77 -4.74 13.41
N MET A 290 -22.43 -4.32 14.62
CA MET A 290 -22.13 -2.92 14.94
C MET A 290 -20.88 -2.43 14.21
N LEU A 291 -19.74 -3.15 14.31
CA LEU A 291 -18.50 -2.79 13.62
C LEU A 291 -18.68 -2.70 12.09
N LYS A 292 -19.44 -3.65 11.51
CA LYS A 292 -19.82 -3.61 10.09
C LYS A 292 -20.60 -2.36 9.72
N SER A 293 -21.50 -1.88 10.59
CA SER A 293 -22.27 -0.67 10.30
C SER A 293 -21.44 0.62 10.36
N LEU A 294 -20.36 0.62 11.17
CA LEU A 294 -19.45 1.75 11.30
C LEU A 294 -18.41 1.80 10.18
N ALA A 295 -17.95 0.65 9.72
CA ALA A 295 -16.96 0.58 8.65
C ALA A 295 -17.46 1.26 7.38
N LEU A 296 -16.68 2.19 6.83
CA LEU A 296 -17.00 2.98 5.63
C LEU A 296 -18.37 3.66 5.73
N LYS A 297 -18.74 4.16 6.92
CA LYS A 297 -20.03 4.84 7.12
C LYS A 297 -20.17 6.12 6.30
N ASP A 298 -19.06 6.81 6.09
CA ASP A 298 -18.97 8.08 5.35
C ASP A 298 -18.54 7.85 3.88
N ALA A 299 -18.75 6.64 3.35
CA ALA A 299 -18.45 6.34 1.95
C ALA A 299 -19.47 7.01 1.02
N GLU A 300 -18.95 7.62 -0.03
CA GLU A 300 -19.65 8.30 -1.11
C GLU A 300 -19.36 7.55 -2.43
N PRO A 301 -20.01 6.39 -2.67
CA PRO A 301 -19.79 5.64 -3.89
C PRO A 301 -20.33 6.37 -5.13
N MET A 302 -19.66 6.16 -6.26
CA MET A 302 -20.11 6.54 -7.59
C MET A 302 -21.08 5.50 -8.16
N GLN A 303 -21.61 5.80 -9.36
CA GLN A 303 -22.70 5.06 -10.00
C GLN A 303 -22.51 3.53 -10.03
N GLN A 304 -21.30 3.03 -10.25
CA GLN A 304 -21.04 1.61 -10.48
C GLN A 304 -20.30 0.90 -9.33
N ASN A 305 -19.87 1.60 -8.28
CA ASN A 305 -18.96 1.03 -7.26
C ASN A 305 -19.56 0.93 -5.84
N ALA A 306 -20.86 1.24 -5.67
CA ALA A 306 -21.57 1.12 -4.39
C ALA A 306 -21.49 -0.29 -3.77
N TYR A 307 -21.35 -1.33 -4.59
CA TYR A 307 -21.20 -2.72 -4.14
C TYR A 307 -19.95 -2.95 -3.28
N LYS A 308 -18.92 -2.10 -3.37
CA LYS A 308 -17.69 -2.22 -2.57
C LYS A 308 -17.94 -2.03 -1.07
N VAL A 309 -18.90 -1.21 -0.68
CA VAL A 309 -19.20 -0.91 0.74
C VAL A 309 -19.68 -2.16 1.49
N PRO A 310 -20.78 -2.84 1.09
CA PRO A 310 -21.21 -4.06 1.77
C PRO A 310 -20.17 -5.20 1.65
N LEU A 311 -19.41 -5.25 0.55
CA LEU A 311 -18.32 -6.20 0.39
C LEU A 311 -17.21 -6.00 1.44
N ALA A 312 -16.75 -4.77 1.64
CA ALA A 312 -15.75 -4.42 2.65
C ALA A 312 -16.20 -4.78 4.06
N ARG A 313 -17.45 -4.44 4.40
CA ARG A 313 -18.05 -4.75 5.70
C ARG A 313 -18.10 -6.26 5.96
N ASN A 314 -18.51 -7.04 4.95
CA ASN A 314 -18.55 -8.49 5.10
C ASN A 314 -17.15 -9.12 5.20
N LEU A 315 -16.20 -8.62 4.42
CA LEU A 315 -14.81 -9.07 4.48
C LEU A 315 -14.16 -8.76 5.84
N LEU A 316 -14.45 -7.58 6.41
CA LEU A 316 -14.06 -7.23 7.77
C LEU A 316 -14.60 -8.24 8.79
N GLY A 317 -15.91 -8.51 8.75
CA GLY A 317 -16.51 -9.46 9.70
C GLY A 317 -15.91 -10.86 9.60
N ARG A 318 -15.62 -11.34 8.38
CA ARG A 318 -14.95 -12.63 8.16
C ARG A 318 -13.55 -12.63 8.76
N LEU A 319 -12.77 -11.57 8.54
CA LEU A 319 -11.42 -11.48 9.09
C LEU A 319 -11.44 -11.44 10.62
N LEU A 320 -12.33 -10.65 11.23
CA LEU A 320 -12.42 -10.58 12.70
C LEU A 320 -12.80 -11.93 13.33
N LEU A 321 -13.70 -12.70 12.70
CA LEU A 321 -14.02 -14.07 13.12
C LEU A 321 -12.82 -15.01 13.00
N GLN A 322 -12.04 -14.91 11.92
CA GLN A 322 -10.84 -15.73 11.74
C GLN A 322 -9.75 -15.44 12.78
N LEU A 323 -9.65 -14.20 13.25
CA LEU A 323 -8.64 -13.79 14.24
C LEU A 323 -9.05 -14.12 15.69
N SER A 324 -10.34 -14.34 15.97
CA SER A 324 -10.82 -14.66 17.31
C SER A 324 -10.71 -16.12 17.72
N GLY A 325 -10.38 -17.03 16.78
CA GLY A 325 -10.39 -18.48 17.01
C GLY A 325 -11.71 -19.10 16.62
#